data_AF-A0A530AEJ9-F1
#
_entry.id   AF-A0A530AEJ9-F1
#
_cell.length_a   1.000
_cell.length_b   1.000
_cell.length_c   1.000
_cell.angle_alpha   90.00
_cell.angle_beta   90.00
_cell.angle_gamma   90.00
#
_symmetry.space_group_name_H-M   'P 1'
#
loop_
_entity.id
_entity.type
_entity.pdbx_description
1 polymer ?
#
loop_
_entity_poly.entity_id
_entity_poly.type
_entity_poly.pdbx_seq_one_letter_code
_entity_poly.pdbx_strand_id
1 'polypeptide(L)'
;MRAVTLDPGDAEAHVVRAITLAESADLVKARAEFETALSMAPNEFEILTFYVTWAAMFGEPERGAELADRAISLNPNFPMWSTRPLNVAYFWAGRYEDALR
;
A
#
# COMPACT_ATOMS: atom_id res chain seq x y z
N MET A 1 -24.32 16.49 7.33
CA MET A 1 -24.22 15.02 7.34
C MET A 1 -23.27 14.58 6.24
N ARG A 2 -22.06 14.17 6.60
CA ARG A 2 -21.01 13.54 5.77
C ARG A 2 -19.82 13.32 6.72
N ALA A 3 -19.16 12.18 6.85
CA ALA A 3 -19.27 10.89 6.22
C ALA A 3 -19.27 9.85 7.35
N VAL A 4 -19.94 8.72 7.12
CA VAL A 4 -19.85 7.55 7.98
C VAL A 4 -18.41 7.07 7.91
N THR A 5 -17.69 7.20 9.02
CA THR A 5 -16.48 6.42 9.31
C THR A 5 -16.84 4.95 9.15
N LEU A 6 -16.53 4.39 7.98
CA LEU A 6 -16.43 2.95 7.80
C LEU A 6 -15.36 2.48 8.78
N ASP A 7 -15.72 1.49 9.59
CA ASP A 7 -14.89 0.94 10.66
C ASP A 7 -13.55 0.47 10.08
N PRO A 8 -12.42 1.17 10.31
CA PRO A 8 -11.13 0.85 9.69
C PRO A 8 -10.62 -0.54 10.04
N GLY A 9 -11.13 -1.14 11.12
CA GLY A 9 -10.72 -2.45 11.62
C GLY A 9 -10.94 -3.61 10.64
N ASP A 10 -11.88 -3.50 9.70
CA ASP A 10 -12.11 -4.57 8.72
C ASP A 10 -11.11 -4.51 7.56
N ALA A 11 -10.79 -3.30 7.09
CA ALA A 11 -9.79 -3.11 6.03
C ALA A 11 -8.36 -3.45 6.52
N GLU A 12 -8.03 -3.07 7.76
CA GLU A 12 -6.77 -3.47 8.39
C GLU A 12 -6.67 -4.99 8.59
N ALA A 13 -7.77 -5.67 8.94
CA ALA A 13 -7.78 -7.13 9.06
C ALA A 13 -7.44 -7.83 7.73
N HIS A 14 -7.97 -7.31 6.62
CA HIS A 14 -7.59 -7.77 5.28
C HIS A 14 -6.10 -7.53 4.99
N VAL A 15 -5.52 -6.39 5.39
CA VAL A 15 -4.07 -6.14 5.27
C VAL A 15 -3.25 -7.16 6.07
N VAL A 16 -3.59 -7.41 7.34
CA VAL A 16 -2.87 -8.37 8.19
C VAL A 16 -2.89 -9.77 7.58
N ARG A 17 -4.05 -10.18 7.05
CA ARG A 17 -4.19 -11.45 6.34
C ARG A 17 -3.37 -11.48 5.06
N ALA A 18 -3.37 -10.39 4.30
CA ALA A 18 -2.58 -10.24 3.08
C ALA A 18 -1.08 -10.42 3.36
N ILE A 19 -0.56 -9.77 4.41
CA ILE A 19 0.84 -9.89 4.84
C ILE A 19 1.16 -11.34 5.20
N THR A 20 0.33 -11.98 6.04
CA THR A 20 0.52 -13.39 6.43
C THR A 20 0.58 -14.32 5.22
N LEU A 21 -0.29 -14.10 4.22
CA LEU A 21 -0.31 -14.86 2.98
C LEU A 21 0.93 -14.61 2.12
N ALA A 22 1.37 -13.36 2.03
CA ALA A 22 2.55 -12.98 1.26
C ALA A 22 3.83 -13.57 1.85
N GLU A 23 3.96 -13.55 3.18
CA GLU A 23 5.05 -14.22 3.92
C GLU A 23 5.01 -15.74 3.75
N SER A 24 3.83 -16.31 3.55
CA SER A 24 3.63 -17.73 3.19
C SER A 24 3.79 -18.03 1.69
N ALA A 25 4.26 -17.05 0.91
CA ALA A 25 4.43 -17.09 -0.55
C ALA A 25 3.14 -17.32 -1.38
N ASP A 26 1.95 -17.20 -0.78
CA ASP A 26 0.67 -17.22 -1.51
C ASP A 26 0.34 -15.81 -2.01
N LEU A 27 1.14 -15.33 -2.97
CA LEU A 27 1.08 -13.96 -3.50
C LEU A 27 -0.25 -13.67 -4.20
N VAL A 28 -0.92 -14.69 -4.76
CA VAL A 28 -2.22 -14.54 -5.40
C VAL A 28 -3.29 -14.17 -4.38
N LYS A 29 -3.38 -14.92 -3.27
CA LYS A 29 -4.35 -14.58 -2.22
C LYS A 29 -3.95 -13.32 -1.47
N ALA A 30 -2.65 -13.11 -1.22
CA ALA A 30 -2.17 -11.89 -0.59
C ALA A 30 -2.63 -10.65 -1.34
N ARG A 31 -2.43 -10.63 -2.66
CA ARG A 31 -2.90 -9.54 -3.50
C ARG A 31 -4.41 -9.35 -3.39
N ALA A 32 -5.20 -10.43 -3.45
CA ALA A 32 -6.66 -10.33 -3.36
C ALA A 32 -7.15 -9.69 -2.04
N GLU A 33 -6.52 -10.03 -0.91
CA GLU A 33 -6.82 -9.41 0.38
C GLU A 33 -6.43 -7.93 0.40
N PHE A 34 -5.27 -7.59 -0.17
CA PHE A 34 -4.82 -6.22 -0.33
C PHE A 34 -5.78 -5.38 -1.21
N GLU A 35 -6.27 -5.92 -2.32
CA GLU A 35 -7.27 -5.26 -3.16
C GLU A 35 -8.59 -5.03 -2.40
N THR A 36 -8.97 -5.98 -1.55
CA THR A 36 -10.17 -5.86 -0.72
C THR A 36 -9.99 -4.69 0.27
N ALA A 37 -8.87 -4.64 0.98
CA ALA A 37 -8.54 -3.54 1.89
C ALA A 37 -8.53 -2.17 1.17
N LEU A 38 -7.90 -2.09 -0.01
CA LEU A 38 -7.90 -0.88 -0.83
C LEU A 38 -9.30 -0.47 -1.31
N SER A 39 -10.19 -1.43 -1.60
CA SER A 39 -11.56 -1.10 -2.01
C SER A 39 -12.40 -0.52 -0.87
N MET A 40 -12.14 -0.95 0.37
CA MET A 40 -12.86 -0.50 1.56
C MET A 40 -12.37 0.86 2.05
N ALA A 41 -11.06 1.08 1.97
CA ALA A 41 -10.41 2.28 2.47
C ALA A 41 -9.37 2.81 1.45
N PRO A 42 -9.84 3.31 0.29
CA PRO A 42 -8.98 3.63 -0.85
C PRO A 42 -8.05 4.83 -0.63
N ASN A 43 -8.34 5.67 0.36
CA ASN A 43 -7.54 6.85 0.71
C ASN A 43 -6.83 6.70 2.06
N GLU A 44 -6.78 5.49 2.63
CA GLU A 44 -6.12 5.32 3.92
C GLU A 44 -4.63 5.14 3.72
N PHE A 45 -3.86 6.05 4.33
CA PHE A 45 -2.42 6.15 4.14
C PHE A 45 -1.70 4.83 4.45
N GLU A 46 -2.08 4.20 5.56
CA GLU A 46 -1.47 2.96 6.02
C GLU A 46 -1.74 1.81 5.05
N ILE A 47 -2.98 1.65 4.57
CA ILE A 47 -3.34 0.58 3.63
C ILE A 47 -2.61 0.75 2.29
N LEU A 48 -2.54 1.97 1.77
CA LEU A 48 -1.75 2.27 0.58
C LEU A 48 -0.28 1.88 0.79
N THR A 49 0.30 2.27 1.92
CA THR A 49 1.71 2.01 2.25
C THR A 49 2.00 0.51 2.43
N PHE A 50 1.07 -0.25 3.01
CA PHE A 50 1.22 -1.70 3.13
C PHE A 50 1.16 -2.39 1.77
N TYR A 51 0.28 -1.96 0.86
CA TYR A 51 0.22 -2.50 -0.50
C TYR A 51 1.54 -2.30 -1.26
N VAL A 52 2.07 -1.07 -1.26
CA VAL A 52 3.25 -0.75 -2.09
C VAL A 52 4.49 -1.53 -1.68
N THR A 53 4.56 -1.98 -0.41
CA THR A 53 5.59 -2.88 0.09
C THR A 53 5.65 -4.19 -0.69
N TRP A 54 4.51 -4.68 -1.20
CA TRP A 54 4.39 -5.97 -1.88
C TRP A 54 4.12 -5.85 -3.39
N ALA A 55 3.84 -4.65 -3.90
CA ALA A 55 3.43 -4.43 -5.29
C ALA A 55 4.41 -5.03 -6.33
N ALA A 56 5.73 -4.92 -6.10
CA ALA A 56 6.73 -5.53 -6.97
C ALA A 56 6.62 -7.06 -7.01
N MET A 57 6.30 -7.69 -5.87
CA MET A 57 6.11 -9.14 -5.82
C MET A 57 4.84 -9.61 -6.53
N PHE A 58 3.85 -8.74 -6.65
CA PHE A 58 2.66 -8.98 -7.45
C PHE A 58 2.88 -8.76 -8.95
N GLY A 59 4.08 -8.34 -9.36
CA GLY A 59 4.37 -7.96 -10.74
C GLY A 59 3.80 -6.59 -11.12
N GLU A 60 3.50 -5.73 -10.14
CA GLU A 60 2.84 -4.44 -10.33
C GLU A 60 3.69 -3.25 -9.83
N PRO A 61 4.97 -3.14 -10.23
CA PRO A 61 5.86 -2.12 -9.68
C PRO A 61 5.38 -0.69 -9.99
N GLU A 62 4.89 -0.42 -11.20
CA GLU A 62 4.38 0.90 -11.58
C GLU A 62 3.15 1.30 -10.75
N ARG A 63 2.22 0.37 -10.56
CA ARG A 63 1.06 0.59 -9.70
C ARG A 63 1.47 0.87 -8.25
N GLY A 64 2.52 0.19 -7.77
CA GLY A 64 3.13 0.48 -6.48
C GLY A 64 3.59 1.94 -6.38
N ALA A 65 4.23 2.48 -7.41
CA ALA A 65 4.65 3.88 -7.44
C ALA A 65 3.46 4.86 -7.51
N GLU A 66 2.43 4.57 -8.31
CA GLU A 66 1.21 5.39 -8.36
C GLU A 66 0.50 5.47 -6.99
N LEU A 67 0.44 4.35 -6.27
CA LEU A 67 -0.14 4.31 -4.92
C LEU A 67 0.77 5.02 -3.90
N ALA A 68 2.09 5.00 -4.10
CA ALA A 68 3.03 5.77 -3.29
C ALA A 68 2.82 7.28 -3.51
N ASP A 69 2.67 7.75 -4.75
CA ASP A 69 2.35 9.15 -5.06
C ASP A 69 1.07 9.60 -4.35
N ARG A 70 0.05 8.74 -4.37
CA ARG A 70 -1.22 8.99 -3.70
C ARG A 70 -1.07 9.04 -2.17
N ALA A 71 -0.34 8.11 -1.58
CA ALA A 71 -0.09 8.09 -0.14
C ALA A 71 0.62 9.37 0.31
N ILE A 72 1.67 9.80 -0.40
CA ILE A 72 2.40 11.05 -0.12
C ILE A 72 1.50 12.27 -0.29
N SER A 73 0.66 12.29 -1.32
CA SER A 73 -0.28 13.40 -1.55
C SER A 73 -1.33 13.53 -0.44
N LEU A 74 -1.77 12.40 0.13
CA LEU A 74 -2.72 12.36 1.25
C LEU A 74 -2.07 12.78 2.57
N ASN A 75 -0.81 12.42 2.79
CA ASN A 75 -0.06 12.79 3.99
C ASN A 75 1.37 13.24 3.64
N PRO A 76 1.60 14.53 3.33
CA PRO A 76 2.93 15.05 3.02
C PRO A 76 3.92 14.99 4.19
N ASN A 77 3.41 14.88 5.43
CA ASN A 77 4.21 14.73 6.64
C ASN A 77 4.11 13.30 7.18
N PHE A 78 4.21 12.32 6.27
CA PHE A 78 4.03 10.92 6.62
C PHE A 78 5.05 10.44 7.66
N PRO A 79 4.70 9.43 8.48
CA PRO A 79 5.60 8.91 9.50
C PRO A 79 6.86 8.26 8.89
N MET A 80 7.99 8.39 9.59
CA MET A 80 9.29 7.84 9.15
C MET A 80 9.25 6.33 8.79
N TRP A 81 8.38 5.54 9.42
CA TRP A 81 8.28 4.10 9.12
C TRP A 81 7.89 3.81 7.66
N SER A 82 7.18 4.75 7.02
CA SER A 82 6.70 4.62 5.64
C SER A 82 7.72 5.04 4.57
N THR A 83 8.80 5.73 4.95
CA THR A 83 9.83 6.21 4.01
C THR A 83 10.43 5.06 3.19
N ARG A 84 10.81 3.96 3.85
CA ARG A 84 11.41 2.82 3.16
C ARG A 84 10.43 2.14 2.19
N PRO A 85 9.20 1.76 2.59
CA PRO A 85 8.18 1.25 1.66
C PRO A 85 7.99 2.11 0.41
N LEU A 86 7.81 3.42 0.57
CA LEU A 86 7.56 4.35 -0.54
C LEU A 86 8.76 4.43 -1.49
N ASN A 87 9.97 4.57 -0.96
CA ASN A 87 11.19 4.65 -1.79
C ASN A 87 11.46 3.33 -2.53
N VAL A 88 11.18 2.20 -1.90
CA VAL A 88 11.32 0.87 -2.51
C VAL A 88 10.32 0.69 -3.65
N ALA A 89 9.09 1.20 -3.51
CA ALA A 89 8.09 1.18 -4.57
C ALA A 89 8.60 1.93 -5.83
N TYR A 90 9.13 3.14 -5.65
CA TYR A 90 9.73 3.90 -6.74
C TYR A 90 10.96 3.20 -7.35
N PHE A 91 11.81 2.60 -6.52
CA PHE A 91 12.97 1.85 -6.99
C PHE A 91 12.57 0.68 -7.90
N TRP A 92 11.58 -0.12 -7.51
CA TRP A 92 11.12 -1.25 -8.32
C TRP A 92 10.39 -0.83 -9.60
N ALA A 93 9.75 0.34 -9.60
CA ALA A 93 9.17 0.95 -10.79
C ALA A 93 10.23 1.57 -11.74
N GLY A 94 11.49 1.68 -11.32
CA GLY A 94 12.51 2.41 -12.07
C GLY A 94 12.37 3.93 -12.00
N ARG A 95 11.49 4.44 -11.14
CA ARG A 95 11.28 5.88 -10.87
C ARG A 95 12.34 6.40 -9.88
N TYR A 96 13.60 6.24 -10.23
CA TYR A 96 14.73 6.51 -9.34
C TYR A 96 14.81 7.96 -8.86
N GLU A 97 14.39 8.92 -9.69
CA GLU A 97 14.34 10.33 -9.31
C GLU A 97 13.35 10.60 -8.17
N ASP A 98 12.24 9.85 -8.11
CA ASP A 98 11.24 9.97 -7.06
C ASP A 98 11.67 9.24 -5.78
N ALA A 99 12.49 8.18 -5.88
CA ALA A 99 13.04 7.47 -4.73
C ALA A 99 14.07 8.27 -3.89
N LEU A 100 14.58 9.37 -4.46
CA LEU A 100 15.62 10.23 -3.85
C LEU A 100 15.06 11.54 -3.26
N ARG A 101 13.76 11.78 -3.38
CA ARG A 101 13.09 12.96 -2.83
C ARG A 101 12.67 12.79 -1.37
#